data_AF-A0A2W6TBJ0-F1
#
_entry.id   AF-A0A2W6TBJ0-F1
#
_cell.length_a   1.000
_cell.length_b   1.000
_cell.length_c   1.000
_cell.angle_alpha   90.00
_cell.angle_beta   90.00
_cell.angle_gamma   90.00
#
_symmetry.space_group_name_H-M   'P 1'
#
loop_
_entity.id
_entity.type
_entity.pdbx_description
1 polymer ?
#
loop_
_entity_poly.entity_id
_entity_poly.type
_entity_poly.pdbx_seq_one_letter_code
_entity_poly.pdbx_strand_id
1 'polypeptide(L)'
;FHRDIDALYSHHGLLALIPDLAERRRLARIALDLQDLGSGIPTGSTPAVDANIALPDALGWLYVAEGSNLGGAVLFKLARDRLQLHADFGARHLAAHADGAARHWRSFTAALDAAPLAATQEASVVEGARAAFQAVRSHVETELHADPVAVT
;
A
#
# COMPACT_ATOMS: atom_id res chain seq x y z
N PHE A 1 -3.56 -3.82 5.91
CA PHE A 1 -2.58 -2.86 5.35
C PHE A 1 -3.19 -1.70 4.58
N HIS A 2 -3.78 -1.88 3.39
CA HIS A 2 -4.23 -0.72 2.59
C HIS A 2 -5.30 0.16 3.23
N ARG A 3 -6.12 -0.42 4.11
CA ARG A 3 -7.04 0.34 4.96
C ARG A 3 -6.31 1.15 6.03
N ASP A 4 -5.25 0.59 6.60
CA ASP A 4 -4.50 1.22 7.69
C ASP A 4 -3.88 2.54 7.26
N ILE A 5 -3.44 2.60 6.01
CA ILE A 5 -2.76 3.76 5.43
C ILE A 5 -3.70 4.64 4.61
N ASP A 6 -5.00 4.37 4.61
CA ASP A 6 -5.94 5.02 3.70
C ASP A 6 -6.04 6.54 3.94
N ALA A 7 -5.88 6.96 5.20
CA ALA A 7 -5.86 8.35 5.60
C ALA A 7 -4.66 9.14 5.01
N LEU A 8 -3.55 8.46 4.68
CA LEU A 8 -2.37 9.11 4.09
C LEU A 8 -2.68 9.81 2.77
N TYR A 9 -3.60 9.26 1.98
CA TYR A 9 -3.97 9.80 0.67
C TYR A 9 -4.78 11.10 0.76
N SER A 10 -5.13 11.54 1.97
CA SER A 10 -5.72 12.85 2.26
C SER A 10 -4.82 13.75 3.12
N HIS A 11 -3.60 13.30 3.44
CA HIS A 11 -2.68 14.03 4.29
C HIS A 11 -2.09 15.25 3.55
N HIS A 12 -2.34 16.45 4.08
CA HIS A 12 -1.98 17.73 3.46
C HIS A 12 -0.50 17.84 3.07
N GLY A 13 0.42 17.42 3.95
CA GLY A 13 1.85 17.48 3.66
C GLY A 13 2.30 16.49 2.58
N LEU A 14 1.59 15.36 2.43
CA LEU A 14 1.90 14.39 1.38
C LEU A 14 1.35 14.88 0.04
N LEU A 15 0.14 15.46 0.01
CA LEU A 15 -0.44 16.07 -1.17
C LEU A 15 0.42 17.22 -1.71
N ALA A 16 1.06 18.00 -0.83
CA ALA A 16 1.96 19.07 -1.22
C ALA A 16 3.26 18.57 -1.88
N LEU A 17 3.75 17.38 -1.48
CA LEU A 17 4.99 16.79 -2.00
C LEU A 17 4.77 15.86 -3.21
N ILE A 18 3.59 15.23 -3.29
CA ILE A 18 3.28 14.16 -4.24
C ILE A 18 1.97 14.54 -4.96
N PRO A 19 2.04 15.28 -6.08
CA PRO A 19 0.85 15.78 -6.77
C PRO A 19 -0.11 14.68 -7.27
N ASP A 20 0.41 13.50 -7.57
CA ASP A 20 -0.34 12.33 -8.06
C ASP A 20 -0.75 11.35 -6.93
N LEU A 21 -0.69 11.77 -5.66
CA LEU A 21 -0.90 10.89 -4.50
C LEU A 21 -2.22 10.12 -4.56
N ALA A 22 -3.31 10.79 -4.94
CA ALA A 22 -4.64 10.17 -5.00
C ALA A 22 -4.69 8.99 -5.99
N GLU A 23 -3.94 9.05 -7.09
CA GLU A 23 -3.89 8.01 -8.14
C GLU A 23 -3.14 6.75 -7.67
N ARG A 24 -2.28 6.90 -6.66
CA ARG A 24 -1.51 5.81 -6.05
C ARG A 24 -2.33 4.93 -5.10
N ARG A 25 -3.50 5.41 -4.68
CA ARG A 25 -4.39 4.73 -3.74
C ARG A 25 -4.97 3.45 -4.31
N ARG A 26 -4.63 2.29 -3.71
CA ARG A 26 -5.06 0.97 -4.17
C ARG A 26 -6.31 0.41 -3.50
N LEU A 27 -6.82 1.02 -2.42
CA LEU A 27 -7.86 0.42 -1.57
C LEU A 27 -9.13 0.04 -2.35
N ALA A 28 -9.63 0.92 -3.23
CA ALA A 28 -10.82 0.65 -4.02
C ALA A 28 -10.62 -0.53 -5.01
N ARG A 29 -9.42 -0.66 -5.59
CA ARG A 29 -9.09 -1.79 -6.48
C ARG A 29 -9.05 -3.12 -5.72
N ILE A 30 -8.51 -3.11 -4.51
CA ILE A 30 -8.49 -4.29 -3.62
C ILE A 30 -9.91 -4.72 -3.25
N ALA A 31 -10.81 -3.77 -3.00
CA ALA A 31 -12.21 -4.10 -2.71
C ALA A 31 -12.89 -4.80 -3.90
N LEU A 32 -12.63 -4.33 -5.14
CA LEU A 32 -13.11 -5.01 -6.35
C LEU A 32 -12.50 -6.40 -6.51
N ASP A 33 -11.20 -6.55 -6.23
CA ASP A 33 -10.52 -7.85 -6.31
C ASP A 33 -11.10 -8.86 -5.31
N LEU A 34 -11.40 -8.43 -4.08
CA LEU A 34 -12.06 -9.28 -3.09
C LEU A 34 -13.46 -9.70 -3.56
N GLN A 35 -14.21 -8.78 -4.18
CA GLN A 35 -15.52 -9.08 -4.75
C GLN A 35 -15.43 -10.10 -5.88
N ASP A 36 -14.48 -9.95 -6.81
CA ASP A 36 -14.22 -10.92 -7.89
C ASP A 36 -13.92 -12.32 -7.32
N LEU A 37 -13.24 -12.39 -6.17
CA LEU A 37 -12.87 -13.62 -5.47
C LEU A 37 -13.95 -14.13 -4.50
N GLY A 38 -15.15 -13.53 -4.48
CA GLY A 38 -16.24 -13.92 -3.57
C GLY A 38 -15.91 -13.74 -2.08
N SER A 39 -14.90 -12.93 -1.76
CA SER A 39 -14.44 -12.67 -0.39
C SER A 39 -15.04 -11.38 0.15
N GLY A 40 -15.48 -11.41 1.41
CA GLY A 40 -15.94 -10.21 2.09
C GLY A 40 -14.80 -9.24 2.41
N ILE A 41 -15.11 -7.95 2.52
CA ILE A 41 -14.17 -6.96 3.04
C ILE A 41 -13.99 -7.21 4.55
N PRO A 42 -12.77 -7.45 5.07
CA PRO A 42 -12.57 -7.68 6.50
C PRO A 42 -13.09 -6.51 7.34
N THR A 43 -13.76 -6.78 8.46
CA THR A 43 -14.29 -5.75 9.38
C THR A 43 -13.65 -5.87 10.75
N GLY A 44 -13.59 -4.77 11.50
CA GLY A 44 -13.27 -4.82 12.94
C GLY A 44 -11.85 -4.41 13.34
N SER A 45 -11.02 -3.90 12.43
CA SER A 45 -9.73 -3.29 12.78
C SER A 45 -9.76 -1.76 12.66
N THR A 46 -9.28 -1.08 13.71
CA THR A 46 -8.96 0.35 13.65
C THR A 46 -7.74 0.53 12.74
N PRO A 47 -7.76 1.46 11.76
CA PRO A 47 -6.60 1.77 10.94
C PRO A 47 -5.39 2.12 11.80
N ALA A 48 -4.20 1.62 11.42
CA ALA A 48 -2.96 1.94 12.15
C ALA A 48 -2.52 3.40 12.00
N VAL A 49 -2.98 4.09 10.94
CA VAL A 49 -2.63 5.48 10.65
C VAL A 49 -3.89 6.31 10.48
N ASP A 50 -3.90 7.49 11.09
CA ASP A 50 -4.93 8.52 10.88
C ASP A 50 -4.37 9.72 10.09
N ALA A 51 -5.22 10.69 9.78
CA ALA A 51 -4.86 11.85 8.98
C ALA A 51 -3.95 12.87 9.71
N ASN A 52 -3.73 12.72 11.02
CA ASN A 52 -2.94 13.61 11.86
C ASN A 52 -1.51 13.10 12.09
N ILE A 53 -1.13 11.95 11.52
CA ILE A 53 0.24 11.45 11.55
C ILE A 53 1.23 12.53 11.10
N ALA A 54 2.37 12.62 11.77
CA ALA A 54 3.40 13.58 11.37
C ALA A 54 3.96 13.23 9.98
N LEU A 55 4.24 14.27 9.18
CA LEU A 55 4.71 14.10 7.79
C LEU A 55 5.90 13.13 7.64
N PRO A 56 6.95 13.16 8.48
CA PRO A 56 8.06 12.23 8.35
C PRO A 56 7.63 10.76 8.50
N ASP A 57 6.86 10.44 9.54
CA ASP A 57 6.31 9.10 9.73
C ASP A 57 5.42 8.69 8.55
N ALA A 58 4.56 9.60 8.09
CA ALA A 58 3.67 9.40 6.94
C ALA A 58 4.44 9.03 5.66
N LEU A 59 5.57 9.72 5.39
CA LEU A 59 6.46 9.41 4.28
C LEU A 59 7.07 8.01 4.41
N GLY A 60 7.41 7.59 5.62
CA GLY A 60 7.88 6.23 5.90
C GLY A 60 6.84 5.14 5.61
N TRP A 61 5.59 5.35 6.04
CA TRP A 61 4.48 4.44 5.73
C TRP A 61 4.18 4.38 4.23
N LEU A 62 4.17 5.54 3.57
CA LEU A 62 3.96 5.62 2.13
C LEU A 62 5.10 4.97 1.35
N TYR A 63 6.35 5.09 1.80
CA TYR A 63 7.50 4.42 1.20
C TYR A 63 7.30 2.90 1.10
N VAL A 64 6.80 2.26 2.15
CA VAL A 64 6.51 0.82 2.15
C VAL A 64 5.38 0.47 1.18
N ALA A 65 4.32 1.28 1.15
CA ALA A 65 3.20 1.07 0.24
C ALA A 65 3.57 1.24 -1.24
N GLU A 66 4.35 2.27 -1.55
CA GLU A 66 4.83 2.56 -2.90
C GLU A 66 5.85 1.53 -3.36
N GLY A 67 6.78 1.14 -2.49
CA GLY A 67 7.80 0.13 -2.77
C GLY A 67 7.21 -1.25 -3.06
N SER A 68 6.07 -1.58 -2.45
CA SER A 68 5.40 -2.86 -2.68
C SER A 68 4.87 -3.01 -4.12
N ASN A 69 4.75 -1.92 -4.91
CA ASN A 69 4.41 -2.01 -6.34
C ASN A 69 5.48 -2.74 -7.16
N LEU A 70 6.75 -2.65 -6.77
CA LEU A 70 7.86 -3.30 -7.48
C LEU A 70 7.75 -4.82 -7.38
N GLY A 71 7.51 -5.33 -6.17
CA GLY A 71 7.22 -6.75 -5.94
C GLY A 71 5.86 -7.15 -6.50
N GLY A 72 4.87 -6.25 -6.45
CA GLY A 72 3.53 -6.44 -7.02
C GLY A 72 3.55 -6.78 -8.50
N ALA A 73 4.46 -6.22 -9.29
CA ALA A 73 4.62 -6.57 -10.70
C ALA A 73 5.02 -8.05 -10.91
N VAL A 74 5.83 -8.61 -10.01
CA VAL A 74 6.18 -10.05 -10.03
C VAL A 74 4.98 -10.89 -9.62
N LEU A 75 4.28 -10.48 -8.56
CA LEU A 75 3.07 -11.17 -8.09
C LEU A 75 1.95 -11.15 -9.14
N PHE A 76 1.78 -10.06 -9.88
CA PHE A 76 0.79 -9.95 -10.96
C PHE A 76 1.02 -11.01 -12.04
N LYS A 77 2.29 -11.20 -12.46
CA LYS A 77 2.64 -12.24 -13.42
C LYS A 77 2.31 -13.63 -12.87
N LEU A 78 2.66 -13.91 -11.62
CA LEU A 78 2.36 -15.20 -10.98
C LEU A 78 0.85 -15.45 -10.85
N ALA A 79 0.09 -14.43 -10.42
CA ALA A 79 -1.36 -14.51 -10.29
C ALA A 79 -2.03 -14.81 -11.64
N ARG A 80 -1.59 -14.13 -12.71
CA ARG A 80 -2.06 -14.42 -14.07
C ARG A 80 -1.70 -15.82 -14.53
N ASP A 81 -0.43 -16.19 -14.42
CA ASP A 81 0.08 -17.43 -15.01
C ASP A 81 -0.34 -18.68 -14.22
N ARG A 82 -0.66 -18.56 -12.92
CA ARG A 82 -0.96 -19.69 -12.02
C ARG A 82 -2.39 -19.74 -11.50
N LEU A 83 -3.04 -18.58 -11.37
CA LEU A 83 -4.36 -18.46 -10.74
C LEU A 83 -5.42 -17.87 -11.68
N GLN A 84 -5.05 -17.55 -12.93
CA GLN A 84 -5.94 -16.92 -13.92
C GLN A 84 -6.52 -15.57 -13.46
N LEU A 85 -5.85 -14.89 -12.53
CA LEU A 85 -6.22 -13.54 -12.08
C LEU A 85 -5.51 -12.48 -12.92
N HIS A 86 -6.20 -11.40 -13.27
CA HIS A 86 -5.64 -10.36 -14.14
C HIS A 86 -6.18 -8.98 -13.78
N ALA A 87 -5.78 -7.95 -14.54
CA ALA A 87 -6.13 -6.55 -14.28
C ALA A 87 -7.64 -6.26 -14.35
N ASP A 88 -8.43 -7.23 -14.83
CA ASP A 88 -9.89 -7.15 -14.94
C ASP A 88 -10.63 -8.18 -14.07
N PHE A 89 -9.90 -8.99 -13.30
CA PHE A 89 -10.49 -9.99 -12.42
C PHE A 89 -9.51 -10.39 -11.31
N GLY A 90 -9.80 -10.02 -10.06
CA GLY A 90 -9.10 -10.50 -8.86
C GLY A 90 -7.64 -10.07 -8.66
N ALA A 91 -7.05 -9.29 -9.58
CA ALA A 91 -5.68 -8.77 -9.46
C ALA A 91 -5.50 -7.32 -9.96
N ARG A 92 -6.57 -6.51 -9.94
CA ARG A 92 -6.58 -5.08 -10.29
C ARG A 92 -5.56 -4.28 -9.48
N HIS A 93 -5.38 -4.60 -8.21
CA HIS A 93 -4.44 -3.89 -7.33
C HIS A 93 -2.98 -4.24 -7.58
N LEU A 94 -2.69 -5.38 -8.21
CA LEU A 94 -1.35 -5.81 -8.58
C LEU A 94 -0.93 -5.31 -9.97
N ALA A 95 -1.90 -4.97 -10.81
CA ALA A 95 -1.65 -4.39 -12.12
C ALA A 95 -0.89 -3.07 -11.97
N ALA A 96 0.32 -3.01 -12.54
CA ALA A 96 1.12 -1.81 -12.54
C ALA A 96 0.41 -0.67 -13.29
N HIS A 97 0.74 0.57 -12.94
CA HIS A 97 0.32 1.73 -13.72
C HIS A 97 0.76 1.57 -15.19
N ALA A 98 0.04 2.21 -16.13
CA ALA A 98 0.39 2.20 -17.55
C ALA A 98 1.82 2.70 -17.80
N ASP A 99 2.29 3.62 -16.94
CA ASP A 99 3.66 4.11 -16.95
C ASP A 99 4.71 3.18 -16.34
N GLY A 100 4.29 2.05 -15.79
CA GLY A 100 5.16 1.05 -15.20
C GLY A 100 5.64 1.39 -13.79
N ALA A 101 5.73 0.34 -12.95
CA ALA A 101 6.08 0.45 -11.54
C ALA A 101 7.43 1.15 -11.30
N ALA A 102 8.43 0.91 -12.16
CA ALA A 102 9.75 1.51 -12.01
C ALA A 102 9.75 3.04 -12.21
N ARG A 103 8.90 3.58 -13.09
CA ARG A 103 8.80 5.04 -13.28
C ARG A 103 8.13 5.70 -12.08
N HIS A 104 7.02 5.14 -11.62
CA HIS A 104 6.31 5.64 -10.43
C HIS A 104 7.16 5.58 -9.17
N TRP A 105 7.96 4.51 -9.02
CA TRP A 105 8.90 4.38 -7.92
C TRP A 105 9.95 5.49 -7.94
N ARG A 106 10.61 5.71 -9.09
CA ARG A 106 11.60 6.80 -9.22
C ARG A 106 11.01 8.18 -8.96
N SER A 107 9.79 8.42 -9.45
CA SER A 107 9.09 9.69 -9.21
C SER A 107 8.79 9.89 -7.72
N PHE A 108 8.33 8.86 -7.02
CA PHE A 108 8.08 8.92 -5.59
C PHE A 108 9.37 9.14 -4.80
N THR A 109 10.43 8.37 -5.07
CA THR A 109 11.69 8.52 -4.33
C THR A 109 12.34 9.87 -4.59
N ALA A 110 12.23 10.43 -5.80
CA ALA A 110 12.71 11.78 -6.08
C ALA A 110 11.95 12.85 -5.26
N ALA A 111 10.64 12.70 -5.07
CA ALA A 111 9.86 13.58 -4.21
C ALA A 111 10.23 13.42 -2.72
N LEU A 112 10.50 12.20 -2.27
CA LEU A 112 10.98 11.90 -0.92
C LEU A 112 12.37 12.50 -0.67
N ASP A 113 13.32 12.31 -1.60
CA ASP A 113 14.69 12.83 -1.52
C ASP A 113 14.73 14.37 -1.54
N ALA A 114 13.76 15.00 -2.20
CA ALA A 114 13.62 16.45 -2.25
C ALA A 114 12.86 17.05 -1.05
N ALA A 115 12.31 16.22 -0.16
CA ALA A 115 11.57 16.71 1.00
C ALA A 115 12.53 17.45 1.96
N PRO A 116 12.18 18.67 2.43
CA PRO A 116 13.06 19.47 3.28
C PRO A 116 13.03 18.95 4.73
N LEU A 117 13.67 17.81 4.98
CA LEU A 117 13.72 17.14 6.28
C LEU A 117 15.06 17.40 6.98
N ALA A 118 14.99 17.66 8.28
CA ALA A 118 16.18 17.59 9.14
C ALA A 118 16.57 16.13 9.42
N ALA A 119 17.81 15.88 9.83
CA ALA A 119 18.31 14.53 10.11
C ALA A 119 17.46 13.76 11.15
N THR A 120 16.90 14.46 12.14
CA THR A 120 15.96 13.86 13.12
C THR A 120 14.64 13.44 12.49
N GLN A 121 14.18 14.15 11.46
CA GLN A 121 12.98 13.81 10.71
C GLN A 121 13.25 12.66 9.73
N GLU A 122 14.44 12.59 9.11
CA GLU A 122 14.83 11.41 8.32
C GLU A 122 14.82 10.13 9.16
N ALA A 123 15.28 10.19 10.41
CA ALA A 123 15.15 9.08 11.35
C ALA A 123 13.68 8.70 11.59
N SER A 124 12.76 9.66 11.73
CA SER A 124 11.32 9.39 11.82
C SER A 124 10.75 8.76 10.55
N VAL A 125 11.23 9.11 9.35
CA VAL A 125 10.85 8.43 8.10
C VAL A 125 11.23 6.94 8.17
N VAL A 126 12.43 6.63 8.64
CA VAL A 126 12.91 5.24 8.79
C VAL A 126 12.05 4.48 9.80
N GLU A 127 11.76 5.08 10.96
CA GLU A 127 10.91 4.44 11.97
C GLU A 127 9.47 4.25 11.50
N GLY A 128 8.90 5.20 10.76
CA GLY A 128 7.60 5.05 10.10
C GLY A 128 7.59 3.88 9.11
N ALA A 129 8.65 3.72 8.31
CA ALA A 129 8.78 2.57 7.41
C ALA A 129 8.91 1.24 8.17
N ARG A 130 9.63 1.20 9.30
CA ARG A 130 9.70 0.01 10.15
C ARG A 130 8.33 -0.36 10.72
N ALA A 131 7.58 0.63 11.22
CA ALA A 131 6.22 0.43 11.72
C ALA A 131 5.29 -0.10 10.64
N ALA A 132 5.38 0.43 9.42
CA ALA A 132 4.61 -0.04 8.28
C ALA A 132 4.94 -1.50 7.90
N PHE A 133 6.22 -1.88 7.86
CA PHE A 133 6.61 -3.28 7.64
C PHE A 133 6.10 -4.21 8.75
N GLN A 134 6.16 -3.77 10.00
CA GLN A 134 5.61 -4.54 11.13
C GLN A 134 4.10 -4.74 10.99
N ALA A 135 3.37 -3.70 10.57
CA ALA A 135 1.94 -3.81 10.31
C ALA A 135 1.64 -4.79 9.16
N VAL A 136 2.37 -4.73 8.03
CA VAL A 136 2.23 -5.72 6.94
C VAL A 136 2.46 -7.14 7.46
N ARG A 137 3.54 -7.36 8.22
CA ARG A 137 3.85 -8.68 8.79
C ARG A 137 2.72 -9.17 9.68
N SER A 138 2.24 -8.34 10.61
CA SER A 138 1.15 -8.71 11.51
C SER A 138 -0.11 -9.12 10.74
N HIS A 139 -0.47 -8.40 9.68
CA HIS A 139 -1.63 -8.77 8.85
C HIS A 139 -1.42 -10.12 8.17
N VAL A 140 -0.25 -10.36 7.57
CA VAL A 140 0.07 -11.64 6.93
C VAL A 140 0.04 -12.79 7.94
N GLU A 141 0.60 -12.60 9.13
CA GLU A 141 0.57 -13.60 10.21
C GLU A 141 -0.85 -13.88 10.68
N THR A 142 -1.70 -12.86 10.86
CA THR A 142 -3.11 -13.07 11.22
C THR A 142 -3.85 -13.87 10.15
N GLU A 143 -3.69 -13.53 8.88
CA GLU A 143 -4.40 -14.22 7.78
C GLU A 143 -3.88 -15.65 7.54
N LEU A 144 -2.58 -15.91 7.73
CA LEU A 144 -2.02 -17.27 7.57
C LEU A 144 -2.36 -18.22 8.74
N HIS A 145 -2.67 -17.68 9.93
CA HIS A 145 -3.08 -18.46 11.09
C HIS A 145 -4.60 -18.48 11.30
N ALA A 146 -5.38 -17.76 10.49
CA ALA A 146 -6.83 -17.86 10.50
C ALA A 146 -7.26 -19.19 9.87
N ASP A 147 -8.08 -19.97 10.57
CA ASP A 147 -8.69 -21.18 9.99
C ASP A 147 -9.51 -20.77 8.76
N PRO A 148 -9.39 -21.49 7.62
CA PRO A 148 -10.20 -21.19 6.45
C PRO A 148 -11.66 -21.36 6.84
N VAL A 149 -12.45 -20.27 6.77
CA VAL A 149 -13.89 -20.32 6.95
C VAL A 149 -14.42 -21.41 6.04
N ALA A 150 -15.01 -22.45 6.65
CA ALA A 150 -15.63 -23.54 5.92
C ALA A 150 -16.69 -22.96 4.98
N VAL A 151 -16.39 -22.96 3.68
CA VAL A 151 -17.38 -22.71 2.64
C VAL A 151 -18.36 -23.88 2.73
N THR A 152 -19.57 -23.57 3.20
CA THR A 152 -20.72 -24.50 3.26
C THR A 152 -21.56 -24.38 2.01
#